data_AF-A0A2E2T9Y4-F1
#
_entry.id   AF-A0A2E2T9Y4-F1
#
_cell.length_a   1.000
_cell.length_b   1.000
_cell.length_c   1.000
_cell.angle_alpha   90.00
_cell.angle_beta   90.00
_cell.angle_gamma   90.00
#
_symmetry.space_group_name_H-M   'P 1'
#
loop_
_entity.id
_entity.type
_entity.pdbx_description
1 polymer ?
#
loop_
_entity_poly.entity_id
_entity_poly.type
_entity_poly.pdbx_seq_one_letter_code
_entity_poly.pdbx_strand_id
1 'polypeptide(L)' 'MGRPPTKPKSLKDGWYLEVRNKGSKSGIKIRRDTEKDMKAAIEEYTRTKEVIVLGECVKTKFVNPSKVAKSKAKPKQTK' A
#
# COMPACT_ATOMS: atom_id res chain seq x y z
N MET A 1 -2.77 -15.83 34.97
CA MET A 1 -2.28 -14.88 33.95
C MET A 1 -1.82 -15.69 32.74
N GLY A 2 -2.66 -15.81 31.71
CA GLY A 2 -2.42 -16.69 30.56
C GLY A 2 -1.32 -16.17 29.62
N ARG A 3 -0.60 -17.08 28.96
CA ARG A 3 0.49 -16.77 28.02
C ARG A 3 -0.01 -15.84 26.92
N PRO A 4 0.72 -14.77 26.56
CA PRO A 4 0.31 -13.88 25.49
C PRO A 4 0.10 -14.67 24.18
N PRO A 5 -0.90 -14.29 23.36
CA PRO A 5 -1.17 -14.96 22.10
C PRO A 5 0.07 -14.91 21.20
N THR A 6 0.55 -16.08 20.78
CA THR A 6 1.77 -16.24 19.96
C THR A 6 1.51 -16.21 18.46
N LYS A 7 0.24 -16.12 18.04
CA LYS A 7 -0.13 -16.14 16.62
C LYS A 7 0.01 -14.74 16.02
N PRO A 8 0.64 -14.59 14.85
CA PRO A 8 0.72 -13.31 14.16
C PRO A 8 -0.70 -12.81 13.84
N LYS A 9 -0.90 -11.51 13.99
CA LYS A 9 -2.20 -10.88 13.76
C LYS A 9 -2.52 -10.90 12.26
N SER A 10 -3.62 -11.54 11.89
CA SER A 10 -4.11 -11.53 10.51
C SER A 10 -4.42 -10.10 10.06
N LEU A 11 -4.26 -9.85 8.76
CA LEU A 11 -4.72 -8.61 8.16
C LEU A 11 -6.25 -8.56 8.21
N LYS A 12 -6.78 -7.36 8.41
CA LYS A 12 -8.23 -7.11 8.35
C LYS A 12 -8.64 -7.04 6.88
N ASP A 13 -9.91 -7.29 6.63
CA ASP A 13 -10.46 -7.11 5.29
C ASP A 13 -10.43 -5.63 4.89
N GLY A 14 -10.12 -5.36 3.63
CA GLY A 14 -10.07 -4.00 3.07
C GLY A 14 -8.98 -3.80 2.03
N TRP A 15 -8.82 -2.56 1.58
CA TRP A 15 -7.91 -2.17 0.52
C TRP A 15 -6.56 -1.73 1.07
N TYR A 16 -5.48 -2.30 0.54
CA TYR A 16 -4.13 -2.01 1.02
C TYR A 16 -3.28 -1.35 -0.06
N LEU A 17 -2.50 -0.36 0.38
CA LEU A 17 -1.44 0.27 -0.39
C LEU A 17 -0.19 0.40 0.48
N GLU A 18 0.98 0.22 -0.10
CA GLU A 18 2.26 0.43 0.54
C GLU A 18 2.85 1.77 0.09
N VAL A 19 3.18 2.63 1.04
CA VAL A 19 3.81 3.92 0.79
C VAL A 19 5.24 3.87 1.28
N ARG A 20 6.20 4.21 0.42
CA ARG A 20 7.62 4.26 0.76
C ARG A 20 8.28 5.56 0.32
N ASN A 21 9.33 5.95 1.03
CA ASN A 21 10.18 7.04 0.55
C ASN A 21 10.91 6.64 -0.73
N LYS A 22 11.20 7.61 -1.60
CA LYS A 22 12.00 7.39 -2.82
C LYS A 22 13.36 6.83 -2.45
N GLY A 23 13.72 5.70 -3.07
CA GLY A 23 14.96 4.97 -2.79
C GLY A 23 14.93 4.06 -1.55
N SER A 24 13.83 4.02 -0.78
CA SER A 24 13.68 3.07 0.33
C SER A 24 13.30 1.68 -0.18
N LYS A 25 13.89 0.64 0.43
CA LYS A 25 13.53 -0.76 0.15
C LYS A 25 12.25 -1.20 0.88
N SER A 26 11.85 -0.47 1.91
CA SER A 26 10.67 -0.78 2.73
C SER A 26 9.71 0.42 2.82
N GLY A 27 8.42 0.11 2.85
CA GLY A 27 7.34 1.07 3.07
C GLY A 27 6.40 0.67 4.21
N ILE A 28 5.42 1.53 4.43
CA ILE A 28 4.33 1.33 5.39
C ILE A 28 3.07 0.92 4.63
N LYS A 29 2.40 -0.13 5.10
CA LYS A 29 1.11 -0.57 4.55
C LYS A 29 -0.03 0.21 5.21
N ILE A 30 -0.84 0.86 4.39
CA ILE A 30 -2.02 1.62 4.79
C ILE A 30 -3.26 0.84 4.36
N ARG A 31 -4.17 0.60 5.31
CA ARG A 31 -5.49 0.01 5.06
C ARG A 31 -6.52 1.11 4.82
N ARG A 32 -7.39 0.91 3.84
CA ARG A 32 -8.62 1.67 3.58
C ARG A 32 -9.81 0.73 3.53
N ASP A 33 -10.99 1.25 3.86
CA ASP A 33 -12.21 0.45 3.86
C ASP A 33 -12.79 0.31 2.43
N THR A 34 -12.67 1.36 1.60
CA THR A 34 -13.19 1.37 0.22
C THR A 34 -12.10 1.53 -0.84
N GLU A 35 -12.38 1.09 -2.06
CA GLU A 35 -11.50 1.30 -3.23
C GLU A 35 -11.34 2.80 -3.54
N LYS A 36 -12.38 3.60 -3.35
CA LYS A 36 -12.37 5.05 -3.59
C LYS A 36 -11.40 5.76 -2.65
N ASP A 37 -11.41 5.41 -1.36
CA ASP A 37 -10.46 5.96 -0.38
C ASP A 37 -9.02 5.54 -0.67
N MET A 38 -8.85 4.32 -1.17
CA MET A 38 -7.55 3.82 -1.62
C MET A 38 -7.04 4.63 -2.82
N LYS A 39 -7.88 4.91 -3.82
CA LYS A 39 -7.54 5.76 -4.97
C LYS A 39 -7.18 7.19 -4.55
N ALA A 40 -7.97 7.81 -3.68
CA ALA A 40 -7.66 9.14 -3.15
C ALA A 40 -6.30 9.16 -2.43
N ALA A 41 -6.00 8.11 -1.65
CA ALA A 41 -4.71 7.98 -0.99
C ALA A 41 -3.55 7.78 -1.99
N ILE A 42 -3.74 7.05 -3.09
CA ILE A 42 -2.72 6.95 -4.15
C ILE A 42 -2.39 8.34 -4.68
N GLU A 43 -3.41 9.13 -5.03
CA GLU A 43 -3.22 10.47 -5.60
C GLU A 43 -2.47 11.39 -4.64
N GLU A 44 -2.81 11.35 -3.35
CA GLU A 44 -2.15 12.14 -2.31
C GLU A 44 -0.68 11.74 -2.12
N TYR A 45 -0.42 10.44 -1.89
CA TYR A 45 0.92 9.96 -1.57
C TYR A 45 1.87 9.97 -2.77
N THR A 46 1.37 9.75 -3.99
CA THR A 46 2.19 9.74 -5.21
C THR A 46 2.89 11.07 -5.47
N ARG A 47 2.36 12.19 -4.93
CA ARG A 47 2.99 13.51 -5.04
C ARG A 47 4.38 13.56 -4.41
N THR A 48 4.59 12.82 -3.32
CA THR A 48 5.81 12.92 -2.51
C THR A 48 6.56 11.59 -2.40
N LYS A 49 5.85 10.47 -2.39
CA LYS A 49 6.34 9.13 -2.09
C LYS A 49 6.10 8.18 -3.25
N GLU A 50 6.73 7.02 -3.20
CA GLU A 50 6.41 5.91 -4.09
C GLU A 50 5.28 5.10 -3.47
N VAL A 51 4.24 4.82 -4.25
CA VAL A 51 3.06 4.08 -3.81
C VAL A 51 2.98 2.76 -4.58
N ILE A 52 2.77 1.67 -3.87
CA ILE A 52 2.59 0.31 -4.42
C ILE A 52 1.22 -0.18 -3.99
N VAL A 53 0.34 -0.47 -4.93
CA VAL A 53 -1.00 -0.96 -4.61
C VAL A 53 -0.94 -2.47 -4.38
N LEU A 54 -1.32 -2.91 -3.18
CA LEU A 54 -1.39 -4.34 -2.83
C LEU A 54 -2.75 -4.95 -3.20
N GLY A 55 -3.77 -4.09 -3.28
CA GLY A 55 -5.13 -4.48 -3.65
C GLY A 55 -6.01 -4.82 -2.45
N GLU A 56 -7.15 -5.43 -2.72
CA GLU A 56 -8.11 -5.83 -1.71
C GLU A 56 -7.66 -7.11 -1.00
N CYS A 57 -7.62 -7.06 0.34
CA CYS A 57 -7.45 -8.20 1.22
C CYS A 57 -8.84 -8.67 1.66
N VAL A 58 -9.18 -9.92 1.36
CA VAL A 58 -10.40 -10.59 1.80
C VAL A 58 -10.03 -11.92 2.41
N LYS A 59 -10.50 -12.19 3.62
CA LYS A 59 -10.22 -13.44 4.36
C LYS A 59 -8.72 -13.74 4.40
N THR A 60 -7.91 -12.71 4.70
CA THR A 60 -6.44 -12.78 4.80
C THR A 60 -5.68 -12.97 3.47
N LYS A 61 -6.36 -13.07 2.33
CA LYS A 61 -5.73 -13.21 1.00
C LYS A 61 -5.94 -11.95 0.16
N PHE A 62 -4.93 -11.56 -0.61
CA PHE A 62 -5.07 -10.48 -1.59
C PHE A 62 -5.71 -11.02 -2.85
N VAL A 63 -6.93 -10.56 -3.15
CA VAL A 63 -7.75 -11.11 -4.23
C VAL A 63 -7.48 -10.40 -5.56
N ASN A 64 -6.95 -9.18 -5.50
CA ASN A 64 -6.69 -8.38 -6.69
C ASN A 64 -5.36 -7.60 -6.58
N PRO A 65 -4.20 -8.27 -6.63
CA PRO A 65 -2.92 -7.58 -6.62
C PRO A 65 -2.78 -6.81 -7.93
N SER A 66 -3.14 -5.52 -7.95
CA SER A 66 -2.94 -4.70 -9.13
C SER A 66 -1.43 -4.47 -9.32
N LYS A 67 -0.80 -5.36 -10.08
CA LYS A 67 0.60 -5.23 -10.52
C LYS A 67 0.75 -4.13 -11.57
N VAL A 68 0.35 -2.89 -11.31
CA VAL A 68 0.62 -1.76 -12.21
C VAL A 68 0.47 -0.46 -11.40
N ALA A 69 1.35 0.53 -11.46
CA ALA A 69 2.35 0.84 -12.47
C ALA A 69 3.61 1.40 -11.80
N LYS A 70 4.78 1.04 -12.33
CA LYS A 70 5.93 1.95 -12.28
C LYS A 70 5.48 3.23 -12.99
N SER A 71 4.97 4.22 -12.26
CA SER A 71 4.91 5.57 -12.78
C SER A 71 6.35 5.96 -13.03
N LYS A 72 6.80 5.83 -14.29
CA LYS A 72 8.05 6.41 -14.75
C LYS A 72 8.03 7.87 -14.29
N ALA A 73 8.79 8.18 -13.25
CA ALA A 73 9.04 9.56 -12.90
C ALA A 73 9.58 10.22 -14.16
N LYS A 74 8.81 11.17 -14.73
CA LYS A 74 9.30 12.04 -15.80
C LYS A 74 10.65 12.58 -15.34
N PRO A 75 11.75 12.42 -16.11
CA PRO A 75 13.00 13.08 -15.77
C PRO A 75 12.69 14.57 -15.72
N LYS A 76 12.95 15.21 -14.58
CA LYS A 76 12.99 16.66 -14.51
C LYS A 76 14.10 17.09 -15.47
N GLN A 77 13.74 17.69 -16.60
CA GLN A 77 14.67 18.39 -17.46
C GLN A 77 15.25 19.54 -16.64
N THR A 78 16.49 19.41 -16.23
CA THR A 78 17.29 20.53 -15.73
C THR A 78 17.85 21.24 -16.97
N LYS A 79 17.53 22.52 -17.11
CA LYS A 79 18.09 23.43 -18.10
C LYS A 79 19.37 24.06 -17.56
#